data_AF-A0A1E8AYX3-F1
#
_entry.id   AF-A0A1E8AYX3-F1
#
_cell.length_a   1.000
_cell.length_b   1.000
_cell.length_c   1.000
_cell.angle_alpha   90.00
_cell.angle_beta   90.00
_cell.angle_gamma   90.00
#
_symmetry.space_group_name_H-M   'P 1'
#
loop_
_entity.id
_entity.type
_entity.pdbx_description
1 polymer ?
#
loop_
_entity_poly.entity_id
_entity_poly.type
_entity_poly.pdbx_seq_one_letter_code
_entity_poly.pdbx_strand_id
1 'polypeptide(L)'
;MYKSLLASEFLKLKRKWVWFLIMIAPIGVIVLQAINFSLRYDYLIEKYKNDLWGGLLSNVQSLSLPAILLGITIITSIIAHLEHSSTSWKHLLILPIEKRKIFIAKFILSFILLFISCFILFIGSIFLGIGLDFGYSIPWSKVIKISFFPYFSALPVLALQLWLSIVYKNQGITLIVGVLGTVLALFSESLPDWIIWKLPLLASKSNTTTLLGATIGVLLILIATFDFVRRDVDK
;
A
#
# COMPACT_ATOMS: atom_id res chain seq x y z
N MET A 1 0.24 -13.81 23.00
CA MET A 1 0.94 -14.52 21.91
C MET A 1 1.00 -13.74 20.59
N TYR A 2 -0.11 -13.22 20.04
CA TYR A 2 -0.05 -12.37 18.83
C TYR A 2 0.73 -11.06 19.03
N LYS A 3 0.55 -10.40 20.19
CA LYS A 3 1.27 -9.15 20.51
C LYS A 3 2.80 -9.34 20.55
N SER A 4 3.29 -10.43 21.14
CA SER A 4 4.72 -10.73 21.21
C SER A 4 5.31 -11.10 19.85
N LEU A 5 4.54 -11.81 19.01
CA LEU A 5 4.92 -12.13 17.64
C LEU A 5 5.00 -10.87 16.78
N LEU A 6 3.99 -9.99 16.85
CA LEU A 6 4.01 -8.70 16.16
C LEU A 6 5.16 -7.81 16.64
N ALA A 7 5.41 -7.75 17.95
CA ALA A 7 6.53 -6.98 18.49
C ALA A 7 7.89 -7.49 17.97
N SER A 8 8.05 -8.81 17.84
CA SER A 8 9.25 -9.41 17.24
C SER A 8 9.41 -8.99 15.77
N GLU A 9 8.33 -9.04 14.98
CA GLU A 9 8.36 -8.60 13.58
C GLU A 9 8.66 -7.09 13.46
N PHE A 10 8.09 -6.24 14.33
CA PHE A 10 8.41 -4.82 14.39
C PHE A 10 9.89 -4.56 14.72
N LEU A 11 10.48 -5.35 15.62
CA LEU A 11 11.90 -5.23 15.96
C LEU A 11 12.82 -5.61 14.79
N LYS A 12 12.46 -6.64 14.01
CA LYS A 12 13.18 -7.00 12.76
C LYS A 12 13.21 -5.83 11.78
N LEU A 13 12.10 -5.10 11.65
CA LEU A 13 12.00 -3.94 10.77
C LEU A 13 12.73 -2.70 11.30
N LYS A 14 12.74 -2.46 12.61
CA LYS A 14 13.41 -1.29 13.21
C LYS A 14 14.91 -1.25 12.92
N ARG A 15 15.52 -2.43 12.73
CA ARG A 15 16.95 -2.56 12.41
C ARG A 15 17.27 -2.31 10.94
N LYS A 16 16.26 -2.09 10.10
CA LYS A 16 16.36 -1.94 8.65
C LYS A 16 15.72 -0.62 8.22
N TRP A 17 16.15 -0.08 7.08
CA TRP A 17 15.69 1.20 6.51
C TRP A 17 14.22 1.19 6.01
N VAL A 18 13.39 0.28 6.50
CA VAL A 18 12.01 0.08 6.01
C VAL A 18 11.12 1.26 6.38
N TRP A 19 11.28 1.82 7.58
CA TRP A 19 10.56 3.02 7.99
C TRP A 19 10.81 4.21 7.06
N PHE A 20 12.05 4.38 6.61
CA PHE A 20 12.40 5.40 5.63
C PHE A 20 11.69 5.16 4.29
N LEU A 21 11.66 3.92 3.80
CA LEU A 21 10.96 3.55 2.57
C LEU A 21 9.43 3.71 2.64
N ILE A 22 8.83 3.54 3.81
CA ILE A 22 7.38 3.73 3.99
C ILE A 22 7.01 5.21 3.93
N MET A 23 7.91 6.07 4.44
CA MET A 23 7.72 7.51 4.45
C MET A 23 8.04 8.14 3.09
N ILE A 24 9.03 7.61 2.36
CA ILE A 24 9.48 8.23 1.10
C ILE A 24 8.39 8.24 0.02
N ALA A 25 7.53 7.22 -0.04
CA ALA A 25 6.46 7.15 -1.02
C ALA A 25 5.42 8.28 -0.86
N PRO A 26 4.74 8.45 0.30
CA PRO A 26 3.77 9.52 0.49
C PRO A 26 4.43 10.89 0.51
N ILE A 27 5.63 11.03 1.10
CA ILE A 27 6.38 12.30 1.06
C ILE A 27 6.73 12.66 -0.38
N GLY A 28 7.19 11.69 -1.19
CA GLY A 28 7.48 11.88 -2.60
C GLY A 28 6.26 12.36 -3.38
N VAL A 29 5.08 11.80 -3.13
CA VAL A 29 3.82 12.29 -3.72
C VAL A 29 3.58 13.75 -3.36
N ILE A 30 3.68 14.12 -2.08
CA ILE A 30 3.45 15.50 -1.61
C ILE A 30 4.48 16.46 -2.20
N VAL A 31 5.77 16.12 -2.17
CA VAL A 31 6.85 16.96 -2.72
C VAL A 31 6.69 17.15 -4.23
N LEU A 32 6.40 16.08 -4.97
CA LEU A 32 6.18 16.18 -6.42
C LEU A 32 4.96 17.03 -6.74
N GLN A 33 3.89 16.97 -5.93
CA GLN A 33 2.75 17.85 -6.11
C GLN A 33 3.04 19.29 -5.71
N ALA A 34 3.83 19.53 -4.66
CA ALA A 34 4.27 20.86 -4.31
C ALA A 34 5.06 21.48 -5.47
N ILE A 35 6.03 20.73 -6.03
CA ILE A 35 6.81 21.17 -7.20
C ILE A 35 5.89 21.42 -8.41
N ASN A 36 4.94 20.53 -8.70
CA ASN A 36 4.00 20.69 -9.81
C ASN A 36 3.17 21.98 -9.67
N PHE A 37 2.63 22.24 -8.47
CA PHE A 37 1.88 23.46 -8.19
C PHE A 37 2.76 24.71 -8.14
N SER A 38 4.01 24.62 -7.70
CA SER A 38 4.94 25.76 -7.72
C SER A 38 5.35 26.14 -9.15
N LEU A 39 5.62 25.15 -10.02
CA LEU A 39 6.06 25.41 -11.40
C LEU A 39 4.92 25.83 -12.34
N ARG A 40 3.67 25.44 -12.02
CA ARG A 40 2.49 25.67 -12.88
C ARG A 40 1.37 26.38 -12.14
N TYR A 41 1.73 27.21 -11.15
CA TYR A 41 0.79 27.79 -10.20
C TYR A 41 -0.35 28.54 -10.88
N ASP A 42 -0.01 29.53 -11.71
CA ASP A 42 -0.98 30.39 -12.39
C ASP A 42 -1.94 29.56 -13.26
N TYR A 43 -1.39 28.64 -14.04
CA TYR A 43 -2.16 27.74 -14.90
C TYR A 43 -3.11 26.82 -14.10
N LEU A 44 -2.63 26.23 -13.00
CA LEU A 44 -3.41 25.28 -12.21
C LEU A 44 -4.50 25.98 -11.40
N ILE A 45 -4.25 27.18 -10.89
CA ILE A 45 -5.28 27.97 -10.20
C ILE A 45 -6.37 28.39 -11.17
N GLU A 46 -6.01 28.86 -12.38
CA GLU A 46 -6.99 29.21 -13.39
C GLU A 46 -7.81 27.98 -13.82
N LYS A 47 -7.13 26.85 -14.05
CA LYS A 47 -7.77 25.57 -14.43
C LYS A 47 -8.74 25.05 -13.36
N TYR A 48 -8.40 25.21 -12.09
CA TYR A 48 -9.20 24.71 -10.96
C TYR A 48 -9.90 25.83 -10.18
N LYS A 49 -10.12 26.98 -10.80
CA LYS A 49 -10.69 28.19 -10.14
C LYS A 49 -11.98 27.93 -9.36
N ASN A 50 -12.79 26.98 -9.83
CA ASN A 50 -14.05 26.61 -9.19
C ASN A 50 -13.91 25.61 -8.03
N ASP A 51 -12.81 24.83 -7.96
CA ASP A 51 -12.55 23.83 -6.92
C ASP A 51 -11.04 23.55 -6.80
N LEU A 52 -10.29 24.49 -6.20
CA LEU A 52 -8.84 24.40 -6.03
C LEU A 52 -8.44 23.15 -5.23
N TRP A 53 -9.19 22.85 -4.17
CA TRP A 53 -9.00 21.63 -3.38
C TRP A 53 -9.24 20.36 -4.19
N GLY A 54 -10.31 20.31 -4.99
CA GLY A 54 -10.57 19.18 -5.89
C GLY A 54 -9.47 18.99 -6.92
N GLY A 55 -8.95 20.08 -7.48
CA GLY A 55 -7.81 20.07 -8.38
C GLY A 55 -6.56 19.48 -7.75
N LEU A 56 -6.19 19.97 -6.56
CA LEU A 56 -5.07 19.43 -5.80
C LEU A 56 -5.23 17.93 -5.53
N LEU A 57 -6.39 17.56 -4.99
CA LEU A 57 -6.69 16.20 -4.59
C LEU A 57 -6.71 15.24 -5.78
N SER A 58 -7.19 15.66 -6.95
CA SER A 58 -7.10 14.88 -8.18
C SER A 58 -5.66 14.64 -8.63
N ASN A 59 -4.77 15.62 -8.46
CA ASN A 59 -3.35 15.46 -8.76
C ASN A 59 -2.65 14.56 -7.72
N VAL A 60 -2.95 14.72 -6.44
CA VAL A 60 -2.46 13.80 -5.39
C VAL A 60 -2.87 12.36 -5.71
N GLN A 61 -4.13 12.16 -6.11
CA GLN A 61 -4.66 10.84 -6.41
C GLN A 61 -3.94 10.14 -7.58
N SER A 62 -3.54 10.89 -8.61
CA SER A 62 -2.86 10.29 -9.78
C SER A 62 -1.50 9.70 -9.43
N LEU A 63 -0.77 10.33 -8.48
CA LEU A 63 0.50 9.80 -7.97
C LEU A 63 0.34 8.85 -6.77
N SER A 64 -0.78 8.91 -6.03
CA SER A 64 -1.00 8.02 -4.88
C SER A 64 -1.23 6.57 -5.29
N LEU A 65 -1.82 6.32 -6.47
CA LEU A 65 -2.05 4.98 -7.00
C LEU A 65 -0.75 4.18 -7.23
N PRO A 66 0.22 4.65 -8.02
CA PRO A 66 1.49 3.94 -8.16
C PRO A 66 2.24 3.88 -6.82
N ALA A 67 2.14 4.91 -5.98
CA ALA A 67 2.77 4.91 -4.66
C ALA A 67 2.26 3.78 -3.76
N ILE A 68 0.93 3.53 -3.71
CA ILE A 68 0.39 2.45 -2.87
C ILE A 68 0.70 1.06 -3.43
N LEU A 69 0.61 0.86 -4.75
CA LEU A 69 0.85 -0.45 -5.39
C LEU A 69 2.34 -0.85 -5.34
N LEU A 70 3.24 0.08 -5.60
CA LEU A 70 4.68 -0.14 -5.44
C LEU A 70 5.07 -0.24 -3.97
N GLY A 71 4.43 0.54 -3.10
CA GLY A 71 4.60 0.45 -1.65
C GLY A 71 4.29 -0.96 -1.14
N ILE A 72 3.17 -1.55 -1.56
CA ILE A 72 2.82 -2.94 -1.27
C ILE A 72 3.93 -3.88 -1.76
N THR A 73 4.31 -3.76 -3.03
CA THR A 73 5.32 -4.59 -3.69
C THR A 73 6.65 -4.62 -2.95
N ILE A 74 7.14 -3.43 -2.56
CA ILE A 74 8.41 -3.26 -1.86
C ILE A 74 8.32 -3.81 -0.44
N ILE A 75 7.26 -3.47 0.31
CA ILE A 75 7.10 -3.91 1.71
C ILE A 75 7.04 -5.44 1.80
N THR A 76 6.22 -6.07 0.98
CA THR A 76 6.09 -7.54 1.01
C THR A 76 7.37 -8.24 0.58
N SER A 77 8.09 -7.69 -0.41
CA SER A 77 9.37 -8.23 -0.84
C SER A 77 10.46 -8.11 0.23
N ILE A 78 10.53 -6.98 0.95
CA ILE A 78 11.45 -6.81 2.08
C ILE A 78 11.11 -7.81 3.19
N ILE A 79 9.83 -7.94 3.55
CA ILE A 79 9.40 -8.88 4.60
C ILE A 79 9.80 -10.31 4.23
N ALA A 80 9.62 -10.71 2.97
CA ALA A 80 10.05 -12.04 2.54
C ALA A 80 11.57 -12.20 2.45
N HIS A 81 12.31 -11.16 2.02
CA HIS A 81 13.77 -11.20 2.03
C HIS A 81 14.32 -11.44 3.45
N LEU A 82 13.72 -10.83 4.46
CA LEU A 82 14.08 -11.06 5.87
C LEU A 82 13.82 -12.50 6.32
N GLU A 83 12.81 -13.15 5.76
CA GLU A 83 12.48 -14.54 6.08
C GLU A 83 13.34 -15.55 5.33
N HIS A 84 13.57 -15.33 4.03
CA HIS A 84 14.44 -16.20 3.23
C HIS A 84 15.93 -16.03 3.54
N SER A 85 16.30 -14.99 4.30
CA SER A 85 17.65 -14.89 4.86
C SER A 85 17.91 -16.07 5.84
N SER A 86 19.05 -16.75 5.65
CA SER A 86 19.32 -18.18 5.91
C SER A 86 19.05 -18.77 7.31
N THR A 87 18.57 -17.99 8.28
CA THR A 87 18.35 -18.43 9.67
C THR A 87 16.96 -18.10 10.24
N SER A 88 16.16 -17.22 9.62
CA SER A 88 14.86 -16.78 10.19
C SER A 88 13.83 -17.92 10.26
N TRP A 89 13.64 -18.67 9.17
CA TRP A 89 12.70 -19.81 9.16
C TRP A 89 13.09 -20.91 10.15
N LYS A 90 14.39 -21.22 10.26
CA LYS A 90 14.87 -22.27 11.16
C LYS A 90 14.60 -21.93 12.63
N HIS A 91 14.83 -20.68 13.04
CA HIS A 91 14.50 -20.24 14.40
C HIS A 91 12.99 -20.16 14.65
N LEU A 92 12.20 -19.73 13.66
CA LEU A 92 10.73 -19.65 13.79
C LEU A 92 10.06 -21.02 13.89
N LEU A 93 10.57 -22.03 13.17
CA LEU A 93 10.02 -23.39 13.17
C LEU A 93 10.36 -24.19 14.45
N ILE A 94 11.33 -23.74 15.23
CA ILE A 94 11.67 -24.35 16.54
C ILE A 94 10.69 -23.87 17.62
N LEU A 95 10.05 -22.72 17.43
CA LEU A 95 9.05 -22.19 18.37
C LEU A 95 7.71 -22.93 18.17
N PRO A 96 6.96 -23.23 19.25
CA PRO A 96 5.64 -23.86 19.17
C PRO A 96 4.57 -22.86 18.70
N ILE A 97 4.78 -22.24 17.54
CA ILE A 97 3.92 -21.20 16.97
C ILE A 97 3.29 -21.75 15.69
N GLU A 98 1.96 -21.66 15.60
CA GLU A 98 1.23 -22.04 14.39
C GLU A 98 1.65 -21.20 13.18
N LYS A 99 1.93 -21.87 12.04
CA LYS A 99 2.24 -21.22 10.75
C LYS A 99 1.22 -20.13 10.37
N ARG A 100 -0.08 -20.35 10.66
CA ARG A 100 -1.16 -19.35 10.46
C ARG A 100 -0.87 -18.02 11.13
N LYS A 101 -0.41 -18.07 12.39
CA LYS A 101 -0.16 -16.89 13.21
C LYS A 101 0.99 -16.06 12.63
N ILE A 102 1.98 -16.72 12.05
CA ILE A 102 3.13 -16.07 11.39
C ILE A 102 2.67 -15.31 10.14
N PHE A 103 1.91 -15.95 9.25
CA PHE A 103 1.41 -15.30 8.04
C PHE A 103 0.50 -14.11 8.37
N ILE A 104 -0.45 -14.30 9.29
CA ILE A 104 -1.37 -13.23 9.72
C ILE A 104 -0.60 -12.07 10.36
N ALA A 105 0.41 -12.34 11.19
CA ALA A 105 1.23 -11.28 11.79
C ALA A 105 1.96 -10.45 10.71
N LYS A 106 2.50 -11.09 9.67
CA LYS A 106 3.15 -10.40 8.53
C LYS A 106 2.18 -9.57 7.71
N PHE A 107 0.97 -10.09 7.53
CA PHE A 107 -0.09 -9.34 6.87
C PHE A 107 -0.47 -8.09 7.68
N ILE A 108 -0.75 -8.25 8.98
CA ILE A 108 -1.08 -7.15 9.89
C ILE A 108 0.05 -6.12 9.93
N LEU A 109 1.30 -6.58 9.96
CA LEU A 109 2.46 -5.70 9.92
C LEU A 109 2.47 -4.86 8.63
N SER A 110 2.41 -5.49 7.47
CA SER A 110 2.34 -4.79 6.17
C SER A 110 1.16 -3.83 6.10
N PHE A 111 0.01 -4.25 6.61
CA PHE A 111 -1.20 -3.44 6.71
C PHE A 111 -0.94 -2.18 7.54
N ILE A 112 -0.38 -2.28 8.75
CA ILE A 112 -0.09 -1.13 9.63
C ILE A 112 0.93 -0.18 8.96
N LEU A 113 1.99 -0.71 8.34
CA LEU A 113 3.01 0.13 7.69
C LEU A 113 2.40 0.95 6.54
N LEU A 114 1.57 0.33 5.71
CA LEU A 114 0.85 1.03 4.64
C LEU A 114 -0.19 2.01 5.18
N PHE A 115 -0.87 1.68 6.29
CA PHE A 115 -1.80 2.60 6.95
C PHE A 115 -1.10 3.88 7.41
N ILE A 116 0.10 3.75 8.01
CA ILE A 116 0.93 4.90 8.40
C ILE A 116 1.31 5.73 7.17
N SER A 117 1.66 5.07 6.05
CA SER A 117 1.95 5.73 4.77
C SER A 117 0.75 6.57 4.27
N CYS A 118 -0.46 5.99 4.31
CA CYS A 118 -1.70 6.69 3.99
C CYS A 118 -1.99 7.86 4.94
N PHE A 119 -1.69 7.71 6.22
CA PHE A 119 -1.86 8.78 7.21
C PHE A 119 -0.89 9.94 6.97
N ILE A 120 0.35 9.67 6.57
CA ILE A 120 1.30 10.71 6.14
C ILE A 120 0.79 11.42 4.89
N LEU A 121 0.26 10.68 3.91
CA LEU A 121 -0.34 11.29 2.71
C LEU A 121 -1.54 12.17 3.05
N PHE A 122 -2.39 11.72 3.98
CA PHE A 122 -3.56 12.48 4.47
C PHE A 122 -3.14 13.82 5.08
N ILE A 123 -2.22 13.78 6.04
CA ILE A 123 -1.69 14.97 6.70
C ILE A 123 -0.97 15.88 5.70
N GLY A 124 -0.11 15.32 4.85
CA GLY A 124 0.67 16.07 3.87
C GLY A 124 -0.21 16.75 2.82
N SER A 125 -1.31 16.13 2.40
CA SER A 125 -2.25 16.73 1.45
C SER A 125 -2.96 17.95 2.04
N ILE A 126 -3.28 17.90 3.34
CA ILE A 126 -3.87 19.04 4.06
C ILE A 126 -2.86 20.18 4.17
N PHE A 127 -1.65 19.90 4.64
CA PHE A 127 -0.62 20.93 4.78
C PHE A 127 -0.24 21.56 3.45
N LEU A 128 -0.17 20.78 2.38
CA LEU A 128 0.12 21.30 1.05
C LEU A 128 -1.01 22.20 0.56
N GLY A 129 -2.28 21.80 0.71
CA GLY A 129 -3.41 22.65 0.31
C GLY A 129 -3.50 23.96 1.09
N ILE A 130 -3.20 23.93 2.39
CA ILE A 130 -3.11 25.15 3.22
C ILE A 130 -1.92 26.01 2.77
N GLY A 131 -0.76 25.39 2.52
CA GLY A 131 0.46 26.11 2.09
C GLY A 131 0.39 26.71 0.68
N LEU A 132 -0.60 26.31 -0.13
CA LEU A 132 -0.91 26.91 -1.44
C LEU A 132 -2.06 27.94 -1.37
N ASP A 133 -2.47 28.37 -0.17
CA ASP A 133 -3.54 29.35 0.05
C ASP A 133 -4.90 28.97 -0.56
N PHE A 134 -5.23 27.67 -0.66
CA PHE A 134 -6.54 27.20 -1.13
C PHE A 134 -7.68 27.38 -0.10
N GLY A 135 -7.39 28.10 0.99
CA GLY A 135 -8.32 28.40 2.07
C GLY A 135 -8.49 27.26 3.08
N TYR A 136 -9.12 27.58 4.22
CA TYR A 136 -9.28 26.67 5.36
C TYR A 136 -10.54 25.78 5.28
N SER A 137 -11.35 25.92 4.23
CA SER A 137 -12.54 25.10 3.97
C SER A 137 -12.15 23.71 3.43
N ILE A 138 -11.40 22.94 4.22
CA ILE A 138 -10.85 21.64 3.82
C ILE A 138 -11.99 20.64 3.57
N PRO A 139 -12.06 20.01 2.37
CA PRO A 139 -13.06 19.00 2.08
C PRO A 139 -12.65 17.66 2.69
N TRP A 140 -12.80 17.51 4.02
CA TRP A 140 -12.39 16.33 4.80
C TRP A 140 -12.81 14.99 4.17
N SER A 141 -14.03 14.91 3.65
CA SER A 141 -14.55 13.71 3.00
C SER A 141 -13.75 13.31 1.76
N LYS A 142 -13.34 14.28 0.92
CA LYS A 142 -12.52 14.02 -0.28
C LYS A 142 -11.09 13.63 0.12
N VAL A 143 -10.50 14.31 1.10
CA VAL A 143 -9.14 13.98 1.58
C VAL A 143 -9.10 12.55 2.13
N ILE A 144 -10.05 12.18 3.00
CA ILE A 144 -10.15 10.81 3.55
C ILE A 144 -10.31 9.78 2.44
N LYS A 145 -11.19 10.04 1.46
CA LYS A 145 -11.40 9.13 0.34
C LYS A 145 -10.11 8.89 -0.43
N ILE A 146 -9.39 9.95 -0.79
CA ILE A 146 -8.18 9.82 -1.61
C ILE A 146 -7.03 9.16 -0.85
N SER A 147 -6.91 9.40 0.45
CA SER A 147 -5.83 8.82 1.25
C SER A 147 -6.07 7.37 1.64
N PHE A 148 -7.32 6.97 1.97
CA PHE A 148 -7.59 5.65 2.58
C PHE A 148 -8.35 4.67 1.68
N PHE A 149 -9.20 5.13 0.75
CA PHE A 149 -10.02 4.20 -0.04
C PHE A 149 -9.19 3.35 -1.01
N PRO A 150 -8.17 3.90 -1.71
CA PRO A 150 -7.27 3.10 -2.52
C PRO A 150 -6.56 2.01 -1.69
N TYR A 151 -6.22 2.32 -0.44
CA TYR A 151 -5.56 1.38 0.47
C TYR A 151 -6.44 0.18 0.84
N PHE A 152 -7.69 0.41 1.26
CA PHE A 152 -8.62 -0.68 1.54
C PHE A 152 -8.97 -1.49 0.29
N SER A 153 -8.97 -0.84 -0.87
CA SER A 153 -9.21 -1.52 -2.15
C SER A 153 -8.02 -2.33 -2.64
N ALA A 154 -6.82 -2.03 -2.15
CA ALA A 154 -5.58 -2.70 -2.52
C ALA A 154 -5.26 -3.93 -1.65
N LEU A 155 -6.11 -4.27 -0.66
CA LEU A 155 -5.94 -5.46 0.17
C LEU A 155 -5.82 -6.78 -0.62
N PRO A 156 -6.54 -7.00 -1.74
CA PRO A 156 -6.33 -8.16 -2.61
C PRO A 156 -4.90 -8.24 -3.13
N VAL A 157 -4.36 -7.10 -3.59
CA VAL A 157 -2.99 -6.99 -4.10
C VAL A 157 -2.01 -7.26 -2.97
N LEU A 158 -2.22 -6.68 -1.78
CA LEU A 158 -1.38 -6.93 -0.61
C LEU A 158 -1.33 -8.41 -0.22
N ALA A 159 -2.49 -9.07 -0.18
CA ALA A 159 -2.58 -10.48 0.16
C ALA A 159 -1.86 -11.37 -0.87
N LEU A 160 -2.11 -11.15 -2.15
CA LEU A 160 -1.48 -11.88 -3.25
C LEU A 160 0.04 -11.66 -3.26
N GLN A 161 0.48 -10.40 -3.12
CA GLN A 161 1.88 -10.05 -3.16
C GLN A 161 2.65 -10.62 -1.97
N LEU A 162 2.06 -10.62 -0.77
CA LEU A 162 2.65 -11.24 0.41
C LEU A 162 2.75 -12.76 0.25
N TRP A 163 1.71 -13.39 -0.28
CA TRP A 163 1.71 -14.82 -0.57
C TRP A 163 2.81 -15.20 -1.57
N LEU A 164 2.90 -14.49 -2.70
CA LEU A 164 3.96 -14.68 -3.69
C LEU A 164 5.35 -14.52 -3.05
N SER A 165 5.54 -13.48 -2.25
CA SER A 165 6.83 -13.19 -1.62
C SER A 165 7.30 -14.33 -0.71
N ILE A 166 6.36 -14.96 0.00
CA ILE A 166 6.64 -16.07 0.92
C ILE A 166 6.86 -17.37 0.16
N VAL A 167 6.03 -17.66 -0.86
CA VAL A 167 6.10 -18.89 -1.65
C VAL A 167 7.37 -18.96 -2.51
N TYR A 168 7.76 -17.85 -3.14
CA TYR A 168 8.92 -17.80 -4.01
C TYR A 168 10.16 -17.30 -3.26
N LYS A 169 11.21 -18.14 -3.19
CA LYS A 169 12.52 -17.72 -2.64
C LYS A 169 13.15 -16.57 -3.44
N ASN A 170 12.92 -16.56 -4.77
CA ASN A 170 13.40 -15.51 -5.65
C ASN A 170 12.53 -14.25 -5.53
N GLN A 171 13.05 -13.24 -4.85
CA GLN A 171 12.37 -11.95 -4.65
C GLN A 171 12.13 -11.18 -5.96
N GLY A 172 12.95 -11.42 -6.99
CA GLY A 172 12.78 -10.79 -8.30
C GLY A 172 11.43 -11.11 -8.93
N ILE A 173 10.91 -12.33 -8.76
CA ILE A 173 9.59 -12.73 -9.29
C ILE A 173 8.49 -11.86 -8.68
N THR A 174 8.51 -11.72 -7.36
CA THR A 174 7.49 -10.95 -6.66
C THR A 174 7.55 -9.48 -7.07
N LEU A 175 8.75 -8.91 -7.12
CA LEU A 175 8.94 -7.52 -7.59
C LEU A 175 8.42 -7.34 -9.02
N ILE A 176 8.74 -8.23 -9.95
CA ILE A 176 8.27 -8.18 -11.34
C ILE A 176 6.74 -8.20 -11.39
N VAL A 177 6.09 -9.13 -10.68
CA VAL A 177 4.62 -9.22 -10.66
C VAL A 177 3.99 -7.94 -10.11
N GLY A 178 4.54 -7.39 -9.04
CA GLY A 178 4.02 -6.17 -8.43
C GLY A 178 4.21 -4.93 -9.30
N VAL A 179 5.39 -4.78 -9.92
CA VAL A 179 5.70 -3.68 -10.84
C VAL A 179 4.85 -3.78 -12.10
N LEU A 180 4.78 -4.95 -12.75
CA LEU A 180 3.95 -5.15 -13.94
C LEU A 180 2.48 -4.92 -13.62
N GLY A 181 1.97 -5.43 -12.51
CA GLY A 181 0.61 -5.18 -12.07
C GLY A 181 0.33 -3.69 -11.84
N THR A 182 1.30 -2.94 -11.31
CA THR A 182 1.19 -1.48 -11.18
C THR A 182 1.15 -0.79 -12.53
N VAL A 183 2.03 -1.17 -13.47
CA VAL A 183 2.04 -0.63 -14.83
C VAL A 183 0.71 -0.90 -15.52
N LEU A 184 0.18 -2.12 -15.43
CA LEU A 184 -1.13 -2.49 -15.97
C LEU A 184 -2.26 -1.63 -15.36
N ALA A 185 -2.21 -1.36 -14.05
CA ALA A 185 -3.18 -0.49 -13.40
C ALA A 185 -3.16 0.96 -13.93
N LEU A 186 -1.98 1.48 -14.28
CA LEU A 186 -1.82 2.82 -14.84
C LEU A 186 -2.37 2.93 -16.27
N PHE A 187 -2.28 1.85 -17.05
CA PHE A 187 -2.82 1.76 -18.42
C PHE A 187 -4.21 1.12 -18.47
N SER A 188 -4.97 1.20 -17.37
CA SER A 188 -6.16 0.36 -17.16
C SER A 188 -7.46 0.82 -17.82
N GLU A 189 -7.46 1.86 -18.67
CA GLU A 189 -8.68 2.28 -19.37
C GLU A 189 -9.27 1.15 -20.23
N SER A 190 -8.41 0.25 -20.74
CA SER A 190 -8.81 -0.93 -21.52
C SER A 190 -8.99 -2.21 -20.69
N LEU A 191 -8.73 -2.17 -19.38
CA LEU A 191 -8.75 -3.34 -18.52
C LEU A 191 -10.12 -3.54 -17.87
N PRO A 192 -10.61 -4.78 -17.74
CA PRO A 192 -11.83 -5.07 -16.99
C PRO A 192 -11.78 -4.61 -15.52
N ASP A 193 -12.93 -4.17 -14.99
CA ASP A 193 -13.06 -3.63 -13.62
C ASP A 193 -12.82 -4.66 -12.51
N TRP A 194 -12.86 -5.95 -12.83
CA TRP A 194 -12.62 -7.04 -11.88
C TRP A 194 -11.12 -7.32 -11.63
N ILE A 195 -10.20 -6.67 -12.35
CA ILE A 195 -8.76 -6.83 -12.14
C ILE A 195 -8.34 -6.19 -10.81
N ILE A 196 -7.73 -6.98 -9.93
CA ILE A 196 -7.39 -6.56 -8.57
C ILE A 196 -6.46 -5.34 -8.49
N TRP A 197 -5.55 -5.18 -9.47
CA TRP A 197 -4.65 -4.03 -9.55
C TRP A 197 -5.36 -2.74 -9.99
N LYS A 198 -6.52 -2.84 -10.65
CA LYS A 198 -7.36 -1.71 -11.06
C LYS A 198 -8.27 -1.21 -9.94
N LEU A 199 -8.64 -2.07 -8.98
CA LEU A 199 -9.56 -1.72 -7.89
C LEU A 199 -9.15 -0.47 -7.10
N PRO A 200 -7.87 -0.22 -6.75
CA PRO A 200 -7.46 0.98 -6.04
C PRO A 200 -7.66 2.29 -6.83
N LEU A 201 -7.62 2.21 -8.17
CA LEU A 201 -7.94 3.35 -9.04
C LEU A 201 -9.44 3.66 -9.00
N LEU A 202 -10.28 2.63 -9.02
CA LEU A 202 -11.74 2.76 -8.99
C LEU A 202 -12.28 3.15 -7.61
N ALA A 203 -11.49 2.94 -6.56
CA ALA A 203 -11.85 3.19 -5.16
C ALA A 203 -12.22 4.64 -4.87
N SER A 204 -11.56 5.60 -5.53
CA SER A 204 -11.88 7.01 -5.31
C SER A 204 -13.19 7.44 -5.96
N LYS A 205 -13.62 6.70 -7.00
CA LYS A 205 -14.84 6.99 -7.78
C LYS A 205 -16.08 6.39 -7.14
N SER A 206 -15.96 5.20 -6.53
CA SER A 206 -17.10 4.52 -5.93
C SER A 206 -16.76 3.92 -4.56
N ASN A 207 -17.65 4.12 -3.59
CA ASN A 207 -17.54 3.45 -2.30
C ASN A 207 -17.74 1.93 -2.43
N THR A 208 -18.50 1.46 -3.44
CA THR A 208 -18.79 0.04 -3.64
C THR A 208 -17.54 -0.74 -4.04
N THR A 209 -16.66 -0.14 -4.84
CA THR A 209 -15.40 -0.77 -5.26
C THR A 209 -14.42 -0.88 -4.10
N THR A 210 -14.48 0.04 -3.13
CA THR A 210 -13.72 -0.08 -1.88
C THR A 210 -14.19 -1.25 -1.02
N LEU A 211 -15.50 -1.43 -0.88
CA LEU A 211 -16.04 -2.58 -0.17
C LEU A 211 -15.72 -3.89 -0.88
N LEU A 212 -15.82 -3.93 -2.21
CA LEU A 212 -15.45 -5.10 -3.02
C LEU A 212 -13.96 -5.45 -2.87
N GLY A 213 -13.06 -4.46 -2.95
CA GLY A 213 -11.65 -4.69 -2.72
C GLY A 213 -11.36 -5.22 -1.31
N ALA A 214 -12.02 -4.68 -0.29
CA ALA A 214 -11.88 -5.16 1.08
C ALA A 214 -12.39 -6.62 1.24
N THR A 215 -13.55 -6.96 0.69
CA THR A 215 -14.11 -8.32 0.79
C THR A 215 -13.28 -9.34 0.02
N ILE A 216 -12.88 -9.03 -1.22
CA ILE A 216 -11.96 -9.87 -2.00
C ILE A 216 -10.62 -10.03 -1.28
N GLY A 217 -10.14 -8.96 -0.64
CA GLY A 217 -8.91 -8.97 0.15
C GLY A 217 -9.00 -9.96 1.31
N VAL A 218 -10.07 -9.91 2.10
CA VAL A 218 -10.31 -10.85 3.21
C VAL A 218 -10.35 -12.30 2.70
N LEU A 219 -11.06 -12.56 1.60
CA LEU A 219 -11.12 -13.90 1.01
C LEU A 219 -9.74 -14.41 0.57
N LEU A 220 -8.95 -13.56 -0.11
CA LEU A 220 -7.60 -13.91 -0.54
C LEU A 220 -6.65 -14.14 0.63
N ILE A 221 -6.77 -13.39 1.72
CA ILE A 221 -5.97 -13.62 2.94
C ILE A 221 -6.30 -14.99 3.54
N LEU A 222 -7.58 -15.37 3.58
CA LEU A 222 -7.99 -16.68 4.08
C LEU A 222 -7.44 -17.82 3.21
N ILE A 223 -7.53 -17.69 1.88
CA ILE A 223 -7.00 -18.65 0.91
C ILE A 223 -5.47 -18.76 1.04
N ALA A 224 -4.77 -17.62 1.05
CA ALA A 224 -3.31 -17.57 1.18
C ALA A 224 -2.82 -18.17 2.51
N THR A 225 -3.54 -17.90 3.60
CA THR A 225 -3.24 -18.48 4.92
C THR A 225 -3.42 -20.01 4.89
N PHE A 226 -4.47 -20.49 4.24
CA PHE A 226 -4.73 -21.92 4.14
C PHE A 226 -3.68 -22.67 3.31
N ASP A 227 -3.31 -22.12 2.15
CA ASP A 227 -2.24 -22.64 1.31
C ASP A 227 -0.89 -22.66 2.06
N PHE A 228 -0.56 -21.57 2.75
CA PHE A 228 0.69 -21.46 3.51
C PHE A 228 0.81 -22.50 4.63
N VAL A 229 -0.30 -22.87 5.28
CA VAL A 229 -0.31 -23.91 6.32
C VAL A 229 -0.03 -25.28 5.76
N ARG A 230 -0.57 -25.57 4.57
CA ARG A 230 -0.43 -26.86 3.90
C ARG A 230 0.97 -27.05 3.31
N ARG A 231 1.67 -25.96 2.98
CA ARG A 231 3.04 -26.05 2.50
C ARG A 231 3.98 -26.45 3.63
N ASP A 232 4.73 -27.51 3.40
CA ASP A 232 5.94 -27.76 4.17
C ASP A 232 6.98 -26.74 3.74
N VAL A 233 7.49 -26.01 4.73
CA VAL A 233 8.59 -25.07 4.49
C VAL A 233 9.82 -25.96 4.32
N ASP A 234 10.19 -26.23 3.07
CA ASP A 234 11.33 -27.10 2.76
C ASP A 234 12.58 -26.62 3.53
N LYS A 235 13.21 -27.58 4.23
CA LYS A 235 14.35 -27.45 5.14
C LYS A 235 15.58 -26.78 4.51
#